data_AF-A0A0U3L978-F1
#
_entry.id   AF-A0A0U3L978-F1
#
_cell.length_a   1.000
_cell.length_b   1.000
_cell.length_c   1.000
_cell.angle_alpha   90.00
_cell.angle_beta   90.00
_cell.angle_gamma   90.00
#
_symmetry.space_group_name_H-M   'P 1'
#
loop_
_entity.id
_entity.type
_entity.pdbx_description
1 polymer ?
#
loop_
_entity_poly.entity_id
_entity_poly.type
_entity_poly.pdbx_seq_one_letter_code
_entity_poly.pdbx_strand_id
1 'polypeptide(L)'
;MGQTLWSGESELGAAGVAWDWVCMPYGMVSMVDPMALVTNLQFLNRAGEVLAPLESAIQLNGIVHTLPWQQHVQLALQAPAGSA
;
A
#
# COMPACT_ATOMS: atom_id res chain seq x y z
N MET A 1 9.93 11.77 3.81
CA MET A 1 8.63 11.17 3.46
C MET A 1 8.64 10.81 1.99
N GLY A 2 7.77 9.91 1.57
CA GLY A 2 7.63 9.54 0.18
C GLY A 2 6.37 8.72 -0.02
N GLN A 3 6.25 8.14 -1.20
CA GLN A 3 5.15 7.26 -1.56
C GLN A 3 5.70 5.88 -1.93
N THR A 4 4.90 4.84 -1.76
CA THR A 4 5.19 3.50 -2.29
C THR A 4 3.98 3.01 -3.07
N LEU A 5 4.22 2.32 -4.18
CA LEU A 5 3.20 1.66 -4.99
C LEU A 5 3.51 0.17 -4.99
N TRP A 6 2.51 -0.62 -4.63
CA TRP A 6 2.56 -2.08 -4.70
C TRP A 6 1.53 -2.53 -5.72
N SER A 7 1.97 -3.31 -6.71
CA SER A 7 1.12 -3.80 -7.77
C SER A 7 1.38 -5.27 -8.08
N GLY A 8 0.34 -5.95 -8.55
CA GLY A 8 0.40 -7.30 -9.09
C GLY A 8 -0.45 -7.42 -10.35
N GLU A 9 -0.11 -8.37 -11.21
CA GLU A 9 -0.86 -8.68 -12.42
C GLU A 9 -1.64 -9.98 -12.25
N SER A 10 -2.80 -10.06 -12.89
CA SER A 10 -3.63 -11.25 -12.99
C SER A 10 -4.27 -11.33 -14.37
N GLU A 11 -4.91 -12.46 -14.69
CA GLU A 11 -5.71 -12.60 -15.92
C GLU A 11 -6.85 -11.58 -16.01
N LEU A 12 -7.27 -11.02 -14.88
CA LEU A 12 -8.34 -10.01 -14.78
C LEU A 12 -7.81 -8.56 -14.89
N GLY A 13 -6.50 -8.39 -15.04
CA GLY A 13 -5.83 -7.09 -15.12
C GLY A 13 -4.88 -6.83 -13.94
N ALA A 14 -4.37 -5.59 -13.90
CA ALA A 14 -3.44 -5.13 -12.87
C ALA A 14 -4.20 -4.61 -11.64
N ALA A 15 -3.75 -5.01 -10.46
CA ALA A 15 -4.19 -4.49 -9.17
C ALA A 15 -3.06 -3.69 -8.53
N GLY A 16 -3.38 -2.54 -7.95
CA GLY A 16 -2.39 -1.69 -7.31
C GLY A 16 -2.94 -0.96 -6.10
N VAL A 17 -2.06 -0.72 -5.12
CA VAL A 17 -2.33 0.10 -3.94
C VAL A 17 -1.11 0.96 -3.64
N ALA A 18 -1.34 2.24 -3.41
CA ALA A 18 -0.33 3.23 -3.08
C ALA A 18 -0.70 3.99 -1.82
N TRP A 19 0.31 4.35 -1.04
CA TRP A 19 0.16 5.15 0.18
C TRP A 19 1.42 5.92 0.48
N ASP A 20 1.24 6.98 1.25
CA ASP A 20 2.34 7.81 1.72
C ASP A 20 2.95 7.24 3.01
N TRP A 21 4.25 7.40 3.11
CA TRP A 21 5.03 6.98 4.28
C TRP A 21 5.96 8.09 4.75
N VAL A 22 6.26 8.06 6.03
CA VAL A 22 7.20 8.95 6.70
C VAL A 22 8.31 8.13 7.37
N CYS A 23 9.55 8.62 7.23
CA CYS A 23 10.66 8.09 8.00
C CYS A 23 10.64 8.76 9.37
N MET A 24 10.56 7.96 10.40
CA MET A 24 10.59 8.34 11.81
C MET A 24 12.04 8.27 12.31
N PRO A 25 12.35 8.86 13.48
CA PRO A 25 13.63 8.67 14.13
C PRO A 25 14.02 7.19 14.24
N TYR A 26 15.33 6.91 14.21
CA TYR A 26 15.90 5.56 14.23
C TYR A 26 15.60 4.71 12.98
N GLY A 27 15.24 5.33 11.85
CA GLY A 27 15.10 4.65 10.55
C GLY A 27 13.84 3.80 10.41
N MET A 28 12.89 3.94 11.35
CA MET A 28 11.58 3.31 11.22
C MET A 28 10.77 4.01 10.13
N VAL A 29 10.02 3.24 9.35
CA VAL A 29 9.11 3.79 8.34
C VAL A 29 7.68 3.52 8.77
N SER A 30 6.85 4.57 8.80
CA SER A 30 5.43 4.48 9.15
C SER A 30 4.56 4.97 8.01
N MET A 31 3.38 4.40 7.88
CA MET A 31 2.31 4.96 7.04
C MET A 31 1.88 6.31 7.62
N VAL A 32 1.56 7.27 6.75
CA VAL A 32 1.12 8.62 7.14
C VAL A 32 -0.34 8.61 7.58
N ASP A 33 -1.23 8.09 6.73
CA ASP A 33 -2.67 8.03 6.99
C ASP A 33 -3.25 6.70 6.46
N PRO A 34 -3.71 5.80 7.36
CA PRO A 34 -4.36 4.55 7.00
C PRO A 34 -5.66 4.69 6.23
N MET A 35 -6.26 5.86 6.15
CA MET A 35 -7.49 6.09 5.38
C MET A 35 -7.21 6.69 3.99
N ALA A 36 -5.98 7.11 3.71
CA ALA A 36 -5.60 7.80 2.47
C ALA A 36 -4.88 6.87 1.47
N LEU A 37 -5.33 5.63 1.32
CA LEU A 37 -4.80 4.72 0.30
C LEU A 37 -5.44 5.03 -1.07
N VAL A 38 -4.62 4.98 -2.11
CA VAL A 38 -5.07 5.08 -3.50
C VAL A 38 -4.99 3.70 -4.13
N THR A 39 -6.10 3.22 -4.67
CA THR A 39 -6.16 1.89 -5.30
C THR A 39 -7.11 1.90 -6.50
N ASN A 40 -6.91 0.97 -7.43
CA ASN A 40 -7.87 0.63 -8.47
C ASN A 40 -8.74 -0.59 -8.12
N LEU A 41 -8.64 -1.11 -6.89
CA LEU A 41 -9.43 -2.25 -6.41
C LEU A 41 -10.81 -1.81 -5.94
N GLN A 42 -11.80 -2.67 -6.20
CA GLN A 42 -13.14 -2.57 -5.64
C GLN A 42 -13.45 -3.84 -4.85
N PHE A 43 -13.79 -3.69 -3.58
CA PHE A 43 -14.15 -4.83 -2.72
C PHE A 43 -15.65 -5.06 -2.76
N LEU A 44 -16.03 -6.33 -2.84
CA LEU A 44 -17.42 -6.76 -2.86
C LEU A 44 -17.75 -7.60 -1.62
N ASN A 45 -18.96 -7.47 -1.11
CA ASN A 45 -19.49 -8.39 -0.10
C ASN A 45 -19.87 -9.75 -0.74
N ARG A 46 -20.37 -10.68 0.08
CA ARG A 46 -20.81 -12.01 -0.40
C ARG A 46 -22.01 -11.96 -1.35
N ALA A 47 -22.79 -10.89 -1.33
CA ALA A 47 -23.89 -10.67 -2.26
C ALA A 47 -23.43 -10.03 -3.60
N GLY A 48 -22.14 -9.69 -3.73
CA GLY A 48 -21.59 -9.03 -4.92
C GLY A 48 -21.76 -7.51 -4.92
N GLU A 49 -22.19 -6.91 -3.81
CA GLU A 49 -22.36 -5.46 -3.69
C GLU A 49 -21.06 -4.80 -3.22
N VAL A 50 -20.83 -3.55 -3.66
CA VAL A 50 -19.64 -2.79 -3.30
C VAL A 50 -19.63 -2.50 -1.81
N LEU A 51 -18.50 -2.80 -1.14
CA LEU A 51 -18.31 -2.49 0.27
C LEU A 51 -18.34 -0.97 0.51
N ALA A 52 -18.82 -0.58 1.69
CA ALA A 52 -18.78 0.82 2.10
C ALA A 52 -17.32 1.31 2.16
N PRO A 53 -17.05 2.62 1.99
CA PRO A 53 -15.67 3.15 1.96
C PRO A 53 -14.83 2.74 3.18
N LEU A 54 -15.42 2.77 4.38
CA LEU A 54 -14.73 2.38 5.61
C LEU A 54 -14.36 0.88 5.62
N GLU A 55 -15.26 0.01 5.16
CA GLU A 55 -15.01 -1.43 5.09
C GLU A 55 -13.94 -1.74 4.05
N SER A 56 -13.98 -1.07 2.89
CA SER A 56 -12.94 -1.16 1.86
C SER A 56 -11.59 -0.73 2.40
N ALA A 57 -11.52 0.36 3.16
CA ALA A 57 -10.29 0.82 3.79
C ALA A 57 -9.73 -0.20 4.80
N ILE A 58 -10.60 -0.89 5.57
CA ILE A 58 -10.18 -1.98 6.46
C ILE A 58 -9.57 -3.13 5.65
N GLN A 59 -10.21 -3.56 4.56
CA GLN A 59 -9.67 -4.63 3.71
C GLN A 59 -8.33 -4.23 3.08
N LEU A 60 -8.20 -3.00 2.58
CA LEU A 60 -6.95 -2.48 2.02
C LEU A 60 -5.82 -2.46 3.05
N ASN A 61 -6.08 -1.98 4.27
CA ASN A 61 -5.09 -2.02 5.33
C ASN A 61 -4.70 -3.46 5.67
N GLY A 62 -5.65 -4.39 5.67
CA GLY A 62 -5.39 -5.83 5.79
C GLY A 62 -4.37 -6.30 4.75
N ILE A 63 -4.53 -5.91 3.48
CA ILE A 63 -3.56 -6.22 2.41
C ILE A 63 -2.20 -5.58 2.72
N VAL A 64 -2.15 -4.27 2.99
CA VAL A 64 -0.89 -3.56 3.25
C VAL A 64 -0.11 -4.18 4.41
N HIS A 65 -0.78 -4.64 5.46
CA HIS A 65 -0.15 -5.32 6.60
C HIS A 65 0.46 -6.69 6.25
N THR A 66 0.05 -7.31 5.15
CA THR A 66 0.67 -8.55 4.65
C THR A 66 1.87 -8.32 3.74
N LEU A 67 2.05 -7.09 3.25
CA LEU A 67 3.15 -6.74 2.36
C LEU A 67 4.42 -6.40 3.18
N PRO A 68 5.61 -6.87 2.76
CA PRO A 68 6.88 -6.56 3.44
C PRO A 68 7.37 -5.14 3.10
N TRP A 69 6.47 -4.16 3.05
CA TRP A 69 6.71 -2.86 2.44
C TRP A 69 7.71 -2.00 3.21
N GLN A 70 7.69 -2.05 4.55
CA GLN A 70 8.60 -1.26 5.38
C GLN A 70 10.06 -1.63 5.09
N GLN A 71 10.34 -2.93 4.98
CA GLN A 71 11.66 -3.43 4.64
C GLN A 71 12.09 -2.96 3.24
N HIS A 72 11.21 -3.01 2.25
CA HIS A 72 11.54 -2.58 0.89
C HIS A 72 11.80 -1.07 0.81
N VAL A 73 11.01 -0.26 1.52
CA VAL A 73 11.24 1.20 1.59
C VAL A 73 12.56 1.49 2.31
N GLN A 74 12.86 0.79 3.42
CA GLN A 74 14.14 0.96 4.12
C GLN A 74 15.34 0.60 3.25
N LEU A 75 15.26 -0.50 2.48
CA LEU A 75 16.30 -0.88 1.52
C LEU A 75 16.46 0.17 0.41
N ALA A 76 15.35 0.67 -0.14
CA ALA A 76 15.37 1.70 -1.16
C ALA A 76 16.00 3.02 -0.64
N LEU A 77 15.79 3.35 0.62
CA LEU A 77 16.40 4.52 1.27
C LEU A 77 17.91 4.35 1.51
N GLN A 78 18.40 3.12 1.60
CA GLN A 78 19.82 2.80 1.76
C GLN A 78 20.56 2.64 0.42
N ALA A 79 19.82 2.39 -0.66
CA ALA A 79 20.40 2.29 -1.98
C ALA A 79 21.02 3.65 -2.38
N PRO A 80 22.24 3.67 -2.93
CA PRO A 80 22.83 4.89 -3.45
C PRO A 80 21.92 5.45 -4.56
N ALA A 81 21.59 6.74 -4.48
CA ALA A 81 20.76 7.40 -5.47
C ALA A 81 21.43 7.28 -6.86
N GLY A 82 20.94 6.39 -7.73
CA GLY A 82 21.41 6.30 -9.12
C GLY A 82 21.55 4.91 -9.76
N SER A 83 21.05 3.82 -9.20
CA SER A 83 20.96 2.54 -9.91
C SER A 83 19.51 2.16 -10.21
N ALA A 84 18.91 2.87 -11.17
CA ALA A 84 17.71 2.48 -11.88
C ALA A 84 17.92 2.81 -13.37
#